data_AF-A0A378QLH1-F1
#
_entry.id   AF-A0A378QLH1-F1
#
_cell.length_a   1.000
_cell.length_b   1.000
_cell.length_c   1.000
_cell.angle_alpha   90.00
_cell.angle_beta   90.00
_cell.angle_gamma   90.00
#
_symmetry.space_group_name_H-M   'P 1'
#
loop_
_entity.id
_entity.type
_entity.pdbx_description
1 polymer ?
#
loop_
_entity_poly.entity_id
_entity_poly.type
_entity_poly.pdbx_seq_one_letter_code
_entity_poly.pdbx_strand_id
1 'polypeptide(L)' 'MNSTTKNFLNQTLSDDELMRYARQILLDEWDIEAQQRLKNSSVLIIGVGGLGCPLAETLARGGGRLPC' A
#
# COMPACT_ATOMS: atom_id res chain seq x y z
N MET A 1 12.99 28.01 -1.04
CA MET A 1 11.93 27.02 -0.73
C MET A 1 11.00 26.97 -1.93
N ASN A 2 11.31 26.10 -2.89
CA ASN A 2 10.76 26.20 -4.25
C ASN A 2 9.51 25.32 -4.38
N SER A 3 8.46 25.89 -4.98
CA SER A 3 7.16 25.25 -5.18
C SER A 3 7.23 23.90 -5.92
N THR A 4 8.38 23.55 -6.52
CA THR A 4 8.66 22.26 -7.17
C THR A 4 8.59 21.07 -6.19
N THR A 5 8.94 21.25 -4.91
CA THR A 5 8.85 20.17 -3.91
C THR A 5 7.43 20.02 -3.33
N LYS A 6 6.49 20.92 -3.66
CA LYS A 6 5.08 20.77 -3.23
C LYS A 6 4.27 19.82 -4.12
N ASN A 7 4.74 19.49 -5.33
CA ASN A 7 4.06 18.51 -6.18
C ASN A 7 4.20 17.07 -5.66
N PHE A 8 5.24 16.78 -4.88
CA PHE A 8 5.33 15.54 -4.10
C PHE A 8 4.39 15.52 -2.88
N LEU A 9 3.69 16.62 -2.57
CA LEU A 9 2.80 16.75 -1.39
C LEU A 9 1.31 16.77 -1.76
N ASN A 10 0.96 16.39 -2.99
CA ASN A 10 -0.42 16.00 -3.34
C ASN A 10 -0.55 14.47 -3.27
N GLN A 11 -0.06 13.89 -2.18
CA GLN A 11 -0.07 12.45 -1.94
C GLN A 11 -1.32 12.09 -1.16
N THR A 12 -2.13 11.23 -1.74
CA THR A 12 -3.33 10.61 -1.17
C THR A 12 -3.02 9.58 -0.06
N LEU A 13 -1.76 9.50 0.36
CA LEU A 13 -1.23 8.70 1.47
C LEU A 13 -0.78 9.65 2.59
N SER A 14 -1.08 9.30 3.84
CA SER A 14 -0.64 10.08 5.02
C SER A 14 0.89 9.98 5.18
N ASP A 15 1.52 10.98 5.81
CA ASP A 15 2.97 10.98 6.09
C ASP A 15 3.42 9.72 6.84
N ASP A 16 2.61 9.22 7.77
CA ASP A 16 2.86 7.98 8.51
C ASP A 16 2.85 6.73 7.60
N GLU A 17 1.99 6.71 6.58
CA GLU A 17 1.90 5.62 5.60
C GLU A 17 3.08 5.69 4.63
N LEU A 18 3.48 6.90 4.23
CA LEU A 18 4.66 7.12 3.40
C LEU A 18 5.92 6.59 4.09
N MET A 19 6.11 6.90 5.38
CA MET A 19 7.24 6.36 6.16
C MET A 19 7.18 4.84 6.32
N ARG A 20 5.98 4.26 6.48
CA ARG A 20 5.77 2.82 6.63
C ARG A 20 6.06 2.05 5.33
N TYR A 21 5.63 2.59 4.19
CA TYR A 21 5.73 1.95 2.86
C TYR A 21 6.93 2.44 2.03
N ALA A 22 7.76 3.36 2.55
CA ALA A 22 8.92 3.92 1.85
C ALA A 22 9.85 2.85 1.24
N ARG A 23 10.07 1.73 1.94
CA ARG A 23 10.89 0.61 1.44
C ARG A 23 10.25 -0.14 0.28
N GLN A 24 8.92 -0.20 0.23
CA GLN A 24 8.18 -0.83 -0.88
C GLN A 24 8.13 0.12 -2.08
N ILE A 25 7.97 1.42 -1.84
CA ILE A 25 7.92 2.47 -2.87
C ILE A 25 9.28 2.64 -3.59
N LEU A 26 10.39 2.28 -2.93
CA LEU A 26 11.74 2.37 -3.52
C LEU A 26 12.04 1.28 -4.57
N LEU A 27 11.16 0.28 -4.74
CA LEU A 27 11.34 -0.72 -5.81
C LEU A 27 10.98 -0.08 -7.17
N ASP A 28 11.83 -0.31 -8.18
CA ASP A 28 11.65 0.25 -9.54
C ASP A 28 10.27 -0.04 -10.17
N GLU A 29 9.65 -1.17 -9.84
CA GLU A 29 8.34 -1.58 -10.36
C GLU A 29 7.15 -1.23 -9.43
N TRP A 30 7.42 -0.72 -8.23
CA TRP A 30 6.42 -0.47 -7.19
C TRP A 30 6.47 0.98 -6.72
N ASP A 31 5.90 1.88 -7.53
CA ASP A 31 5.84 3.31 -7.20
C ASP A 31 4.61 3.64 -6.30
N ILE A 32 4.50 4.90 -5.90
CA ILE A 32 3.42 5.47 -5.10
C ILE A 32 2.04 5.20 -5.73
N GLU A 33 1.94 5.26 -7.06
CA GLU A 33 0.70 4.98 -7.78
C GLU A 33 0.23 3.54 -7.55
N ALA A 34 1.15 2.57 -7.54
CA ALA A 34 0.84 1.17 -7.28
C ALA A 34 0.32 0.97 -5.86
N GLN A 35 0.97 1.61 -4.88
CA GLN A 35 0.54 1.56 -3.47
C GLN A 35 -0.86 2.15 -3.28
N GLN A 36 -1.16 3.23 -4.00
CA GLN A 36 -2.47 3.85 -3.97
C GLN A 36 -3.55 2.98 -4.63
N ARG A 37 -3.24 2.33 -5.76
CA ARG A 37 -4.14 1.36 -6.39
C ARG A 37 -4.43 0.19 -5.46
N LEU A 38 -3.43 -0.30 -4.74
CA LEU A 38 -3.60 -1.37 -3.75
C LEU A 38 -4.49 -0.93 -2.58
N LYS A 39 -4.28 0.27 -2.04
CA LYS A 39 -5.10 0.83 -0.95
C LYS A 39 -6.58 0.99 -1.35
N ASN A 40 -6.84 1.35 -2.60
CA ASN A 40 -8.20 1.48 -3.13
C ASN A 40 -8.82 0.14 -3.54
N SER A 41 -8.03 -0.93 -3.61
CA SER A 41 -8.51 -2.27 -3.93
C SER A 41 -9.02 -3.01 -2.68
N SER A 42 -10.02 -3.87 -2.86
CA SER A 42 -10.51 -4.77 -1.82
C SER A 42 -10.36 -6.21 -2.27
N VAL A 43 -9.75 -7.05 -1.44
CA VAL A 43 -9.49 -8.47 -1.75
C VAL A 43 -10.34 -9.36 -0.86
N LEU A 44 -11.18 -10.21 -1.45
CA LEU A 44 -11.94 -11.23 -0.73
C LEU A 44 -11.15 -12.54 -0.69
N ILE A 45 -10.85 -13.03 0.51
CA ILE A 45 -10.20 -14.33 0.71
C ILE A 45 -11.27 -15.35 1.11
N ILE A 46 -11.50 -16.36 0.27
CA ILE A 46 -12.44 -17.45 0.57
C ILE A 46 -11.66 -18.61 1.18
N GLY A 47 -11.87 -18.83 2.48
CA GLY A 47 -11.25 -19.90 3.25
C GLY A 47 -9.94 -19.46 3.92
N VAL A 48 -9.95 -19.41 5.25
CA VAL A 48 -8.79 -19.03 6.08
C VAL A 48 -8.13 -20.27 6.66
N GLY A 49 -7.61 -21.12 5.77
CA GLY A 49 -6.82 -22.31 6.11
C GLY A 49 -5.32 -22.09 5.88
N GLY A 50 -4.56 -23.16 5.66
CA GLY A 50 -3.09 -23.08 5.49
C GLY A 50 -2.60 -22.18 4.34
N LEU A 51 -3.45 -21.92 3.33
CA LEU A 51 -3.14 -21.00 2.22
C LEU A 51 -3.69 -19.58 2.46
N GLY A 52 -4.83 -19.47 3.15
CA GLY A 52 -5.49 -18.18 3.39
C GLY A 52 -4.76 -17.31 4.42
N CYS A 53 -4.20 -17.92 5.46
CA CYS A 53 -3.46 -17.19 6.50
C CYS A 53 -2.23 -16.42 5.97
N PRO A 54 -1.29 -17.02 5.22
CA PRO A 54 -0.13 -16.28 4.71
C PRO A 54 -0.52 -15.25 3.63
N LEU A 55 -1.57 -15.51 2.86
CA LEU A 55 -2.12 -14.54 1.89
C LEU A 55 -2.71 -13.31 2.59
N ALA A 56 -3.50 -13.52 3.66
CA ALA A 56 -4.05 -12.43 4.45
C ALA A 56 -2.93 -11.61 5.12
N GLU A 57 -1.91 -12.27 5.65
CA GLU A 57 -0.79 -11.61 6.32
C GLU A 57 0.03 -10.75 5.35
N THR A 58 0.34 -11.28 4.16
CA THR A 58 1.09 -10.53 3.14
C THR A 58 0.30 -9.33 2.63
N LEU A 59 -1.02 -9.47 2.40
CA LEU A 59 -1.90 -8.37 2.00
C LEU A 59 -2.01 -7.29 3.10
N ALA A 60 -2.15 -7.69 4.36
CA ALA A 60 -2.21 -6.77 5.49
C ALA A 60 -0.90 -5.96 5.64
N ARG A 61 0.25 -6.61 5.46
CA ARG A 61 1.57 -5.94 5.49
C ARG A 61 1.79 -5.01 4.29
N GLY A 62 1.24 -5.35 3.13
CA GLY A 62 1.29 -4.52 1.91
C GLY A 62 0.35 -3.33 1.92
N GLY A 63 -0.59 -3.22 2.87
CA GLY A 63 -1.58 -2.15 2.91
C GLY A 63 -2.83 -2.40 2.06
N GLY A 64 -3.08 -3.65 1.68
CA GLY A 64 -4.33 -4.06 1.03
C GLY A 64 -5.50 -4.08 2.01
N ARG A 65 -6.69 -3.72 1.54
CA ARG A 65 -7.90 -3.70 2.38
C ARG A 65 -8.61 -5.06 2.32
N LEU A 66 -8.71 -5.73 3.47
CA LEU A 66 -9.53 -6.92 3.64
C LEU A 66 -10.92 -6.50 4.11
N PRO A 67 -12.00 -6.87 3.39
CA PRO A 67 -13.34 -6.75 3.93
C PRO A 67 -13.48 -7.74 5.09
N CYS A 68 -13.91 -7.24 6.24
CA CYS A 68 -14.26 -8.05 7.41
C CYS A 68 -15.58 -8.80 7.19
#